data_AF-A0A967ADR2-F1
#
_entry.id   AF-A0A967ADR2-F1
#
_cell.length_a   1.000
_cell.length_b   1.000
_cell.length_c   1.000
_cell.angle_alpha   90.00
_cell.angle_beta   90.00
_cell.angle_gamma   90.00
#
_symmetry.space_group_name_H-M   'P 1'
#
loop_
_entity.id
_entity.type
_entity.pdbx_description
1 polymer ?
#
loop_
_entity_poly.entity_id
_entity_poly.type
_entity_poly.pdbx_seq_one_letter_code
_entity_poly.pdbx_strand_id
1 'polypeptide(L)' 'SNAKIYIFDRYGKLLKQLSPSSEGWDGTYNGKPMPSNDYWFKVEYTEPRTGNKNTFKSNFTLKR' A
#
# COMPACT_ATOMS: atom_id res chain seq x y z
N SER A 1 -6.24 9.85 11.58
CA SER A 1 -6.29 10.21 10.16
C SER A 1 -7.09 9.14 9.42
N ASN A 2 -7.94 9.52 8.46
CA ASN A 2 -8.81 8.59 7.71
C ASN A 2 -8.18 8.22 6.36
N ALA A 3 -6.89 7.93 6.34
CA ALA A 3 -6.23 7.45 5.12
C ALA A 3 -6.11 5.93 5.13
N LYS A 4 -6.19 5.31 3.95
CA LYS A 4 -6.05 3.87 3.74
C LYS A 4 -4.98 3.63 2.70
N ILE A 5 -4.06 2.73 3.01
CA ILE A 5 -2.98 2.32 2.10
C ILE A 5 -3.28 0.90 1.65
N TYR A 6 -3.14 0.65 0.35
CA TYR A 6 -3.34 -0.65 -0.28
C TYR A 6 -2.05 -1.03 -1.00
N ILE A 7 -1.65 -2.30 -0.90
CA ILE A 7 -0.46 -2.82 -1.58
C ILE A 7 -0.87 -3.95 -2.51
N PHE A 8 -0.32 -3.95 -3.72
CA PHE A 8 -0.64 -4.89 -4.78
C PHE A 8 0.61 -5.54 -5.36
N ASP A 9 0.48 -6.78 -5.82
CA ASP A 9 1.50 -7.41 -6.67
C ASP A 9 1.46 -6.89 -8.12
N ARG A 10 2.40 -7.35 -8.94
CA ARG A 10 2.51 -7.04 -10.37
C ARG A 10 1.32 -7.42 -11.23
N TYR A 11 0.43 -8.27 -10.73
CA TYR A 11 -0.80 -8.68 -11.42
C TYR A 11 -2.02 -7.89 -10.93
N GLY A 12 -1.84 -6.94 -10.01
CA GLY A 12 -2.91 -6.13 -9.43
C GLY A 12 -3.64 -6.83 -8.29
N LYS A 13 -3.15 -7.96 -7.77
CA LYS A 13 -3.76 -8.63 -6.62
C LYS A 13 -3.49 -7.82 -5.36
N LEU A 14 -4.54 -7.52 -4.59
CA LEU A 14 -4.42 -6.88 -3.29
C LEU A 14 -3.72 -7.85 -2.31
N LEU A 15 -2.58 -7.41 -1.77
CA LEU A 15 -1.80 -8.16 -0.78
C LEU A 15 -2.08 -7.69 0.65
N LYS A 16 -2.23 -6.37 0.84
CA LYS A 16 -2.38 -5.79 2.17
C LYS A 16 -3.19 -4.50 2.13
N GLN A 17 -3.98 -4.26 3.17
CA GLN A 17 -4.53 -2.95 3.50
C GLN A 17 -3.94 -2.52 4.84
N LEU A 18 -3.46 -1.28 4.91
CA LEU A 18 -2.77 -0.71 6.06
C LEU A 18 -3.41 0.62 6.48
N SER A 19 -3.25 0.93 7.75
CA SER A 19 -3.44 2.29 8.27
C SER A 19 -2.10 3.03 8.18
N PRO A 20 -2.07 4.36 7.95
CA PRO A 20 -0.85 5.15 8.10
C PRO A 20 -0.21 5.04 9.48
N SER A 21 -0.98 4.65 10.49
CA SER A 21 -0.52 4.46 11.87
C SER A 21 -0.09 3.03 12.20
N SER A 22 -0.28 2.07 11.28
CA SER A 22 0.17 0.69 11.51
C SER A 22 1.62 0.53 11.06
N GLU A 23 2.27 -0.53 11.54
CA GLU A 23 3.49 -0.99 10.89
C GLU A 23 3.23 -1.22 9.40
N GLY A 24 4.26 -0.91 8.60
CA GLY A 24 4.21 -1.07 7.16
C GLY A 24 4.11 -2.53 6.74
N TRP A 25 4.20 -2.76 5.44
CA TRP A 25 4.25 -4.12 4.93
C TRP A 25 5.67 -4.67 4.96
N ASP A 26 5.82 -5.83 5.57
CA ASP A 26 7.09 -6.54 5.78
C ASP A 26 7.50 -7.42 4.58
N GLY A 27 6.73 -7.40 3.49
CA GLY A 27 6.97 -8.25 2.32
C GLY A 27 6.42 -9.66 2.45
N THR A 28 5.48 -9.93 3.38
CA THR A 28 4.80 -11.23 3.50
C THR A 28 3.33 -11.20 3.07
N TYR A 29 2.85 -12.28 2.46
CA TYR A 29 1.43 -12.47 2.16
C TYR A 29 0.98 -13.84 2.68
N ASN A 30 -0.03 -13.85 3.56
CA ASN A 30 -0.52 -15.06 4.25
C ASN A 30 0.63 -15.85 4.93
N GLY A 31 1.52 -15.13 5.61
CA GLY A 31 2.69 -15.71 6.31
C GLY A 31 3.81 -16.20 5.39
N LYS A 32 3.67 -16.05 4.07
CA LYS A 32 4.70 -16.46 3.10
C LYS A 32 5.49 -15.27 2.58
N PRO A 33 6.82 -15.38 2.45
CA PRO A 33 7.65 -14.36 1.84
C PRO A 33 7.27 -14.11 0.38
N MET A 34 7.07 -12.84 0.01
CA MET A 34 6.87 -12.45 -1.39
C MET A 34 8.23 -12.29 -2.10
N PRO A 35 8.28 -12.51 -3.43
CA PRO A 35 9.52 -12.46 -4.21
C PRO A 35 10.08 -11.03 -4.31
N SER A 36 11.38 -10.91 -4.57
CA SER A 36 12.00 -9.64 -4.98
C SER A 36 11.43 -9.21 -6.33
N ASN A 37 10.58 -8.19 -6.33
CA ASN A 37 9.85 -7.72 -7.50
C ASN A 37 9.34 -6.29 -7.26
N ASP A 38 8.71 -5.72 -8.28
CA ASP A 38 7.95 -4.49 -8.13
C ASP A 38 6.57 -4.76 -7.54
N TYR A 39 6.16 -3.84 -6.67
CA TYR A 39 4.88 -3.80 -5.99
C TYR A 39 4.30 -2.40 -6.12
N TRP A 40 2.98 -2.31 -6.11
CA TRP A 40 2.27 -1.04 -6.24
C TRP A 40 1.58 -0.70 -4.94
N PHE A 41 1.48 0.58 -4.64
CA PHE A 41 0.63 1.06 -3.56
C PHE A 41 -0.36 2.12 -4.03
N LYS A 42 -1.51 2.14 -3.38
CA LYS A 42 -2.55 3.16 -3.52
C LYS A 42 -2.85 3.74 -2.14
N VAL A 43 -2.82 5.05 -2.00
CA VAL A 43 -3.24 5.77 -0.79
C VAL A 43 -4.51 6.52 -1.09
N GLU A 44 -5.56 6.22 -0.35
CA GLU A 44 -6.80 7.01 -0.34
C GLU A 44 -6.80 7.86 0.93
N TYR A 45 -6.95 9.18 0.79
CA TYR A 45 -6.91 10.10 1.93
C TYR A 45 -7.87 11.28 1.73
N THR A 46 -8.30 11.87 2.83
CA THR A 46 -9.02 13.15 2.83
C THR A 46 -8.02 14.28 3.01
N GLU A 47 -7.98 15.20 2.06
CA GLU A 47 -7.14 16.41 2.12
C GLU A 47 -7.58 17.30 3.29
N PRO A 48 -6.72 17.57 4.29
CA PRO A 48 -7.13 18.32 5.48
C PRO A 48 -7.60 19.75 5.18
N ARG A 49 -7.09 20.37 4.11
CA ARG A 49 -7.44 21.77 3.76
C ARG A 49 -8.77 21.92 3.05
N THR A 50 -9.15 20.94 2.22
CA THR A 50 -10.33 21.05 1.34
C THR A 50 -11.44 20.07 1.71
N GLY A 51 -11.13 19.03 2.51
CA GLY A 51 -12.07 17.94 2.79
C GLY A 51 -12.27 16.97 1.61
N ASN A 52 -11.57 17.17 0.49
CA ASN A 52 -11.73 16.35 -0.70
C ASN A 52 -11.06 14.99 -0.53
N LYS A 53 -11.68 13.94 -1.07
CA LYS A 53 -11.09 12.61 -1.14
C LYS A 53 -10.13 12.54 -2.34
N ASN A 54 -8.87 12.27 -2.06
CA ASN A 54 -7.81 12.13 -3.05
C ASN A 54 -7.24 10.71 -3.05
N THR A 55 -6.65 10.34 -4.18
CA THR A 55 -5.95 9.07 -4.37
C THR A 55 -4.55 9.32 -4.90
N PHE A 56 -3.55 8.75 -4.25
CA PHE A 56 -2.17 8.71 -4.72
C PHE A 56 -1.78 7.27 -5.06
N LYS A 57 -1.03 7.07 -6.15
CA LYS A 57 -0.56 5.75 -6.59
C LYS A 57 0.89 5.83 -7.01
N SER A 58 1.69 4.84 -6.63
CA SER A 58 3.07 4.67 -7.08
C SER A 58 3.53 3.21 -6.87
N ASN A 59 4.79 2.91 -7.16
CA ASN A 59 5.37 1.58 -7.01
C ASN A 59 6.72 1.62 -6.26
N PHE A 60 7.13 0.47 -5.76
CA PHE A 60 8.44 0.25 -5.14
C PHE A 60 8.94 -1.15 -5.45
N THR A 61 10.25 -1.33 -5.46
CA THR A 61 10.89 -2.64 -5.62
C THR A 61 11.22 -3.22 -4.25
N LEU A 62 10.74 -4.43 -3.96
CA LEU A 62 11.18 -5.20 -2.80
C LEU A 62 12.53 -5.85 -3.12
N LYS A 63 13.56 -5.56 -2.32
CA LYS A 63 14.87 -6.21 -2.37
C LYS A 63 15.04 -7.14 -1.17
N ARG A 64 15.76 -8.24 -1.37
CA ARG A 64 16.14 -9.23 -0.36
C ARG A 64 17.63 -9.21 -0.14
#